data_AF-A0A815LGF3-F1
#
_entry.id   AF-A0A815LGF3-F1
#
_cell.length_a   1.000
_cell.length_b   1.000
_cell.length_c   1.000
_cell.angle_alpha   90.00
_cell.angle_beta   90.00
_cell.angle_gamma   90.00
#
_symmetry.space_group_name_H-M   'P 1'
#
loop_
_entity.id
_entity.type
_entity.pdbx_description
1 polymer ?
#
loop_
_entity_poly.entity_id
_entity_poly.type
_entity_poly.pdbx_seq_one_letter_code
_entity_poly.pdbx_strand_id
1 'polypeptide(L)'
;MARQCFITDGKANVTGVILATVESFINGIQQLDIFGSCVPETILRHVVISYDGEDGFNQAIDSTIELRDDIKFIHEKKVLARYFNEVFKDGSHYCFGVYDTFKALDMGSIETLIIWENVDVNHYFLRQRQVQEIKTESSCVVHQDKQTDFEWEHIEEMPLLEWLVKNHKKFGKR
;
A
#
# COMPACT_ATOMS: atom_id res chain seq x y z
N MET A 1 4.42 30.27 -9.82
CA MET A 1 3.44 29.21 -10.16
C MET A 1 3.76 27.86 -9.51
N ALA A 2 4.99 27.32 -9.61
CA ALA A 2 5.33 26.03 -8.99
C ALA A 2 5.02 25.93 -7.48
N ARG A 3 5.31 26.98 -6.69
CA ARG A 3 4.97 27.01 -5.24
C ARG A 3 3.48 26.90 -4.93
N GLN A 4 2.58 27.35 -5.81
CA GLN A 4 1.14 27.26 -5.59
C GLN A 4 0.57 25.88 -5.95
N CYS A 5 1.25 25.14 -6.83
CA CYS A 5 0.79 23.82 -7.28
C CYS A 5 1.33 22.69 -6.40
N PHE A 6 2.54 22.83 -5.84
CA PHE A 6 3.24 21.74 -5.15
C PHE A 6 3.40 21.95 -3.64
N ILE A 7 3.07 23.14 -3.13
CA ILE A 7 3.19 23.48 -1.71
C ILE A 7 1.82 23.96 -1.19
N THR A 8 1.29 23.26 -0.20
CA THR A 8 0.12 23.69 0.58
C THR A 8 0.59 23.95 2.01
N ASP A 9 0.32 25.15 2.54
CA ASP A 9 0.69 25.55 3.90
C ASP A 9 2.19 25.36 4.26
N GLY A 10 3.08 25.63 3.28
CA GLY A 10 4.52 25.53 3.47
C GLY A 10 5.09 24.11 3.50
N LYS A 11 4.26 23.09 3.27
CA LYS A 11 4.67 21.69 3.11
C LYS A 11 4.42 21.20 1.69
N ALA A 12 5.32 20.36 1.17
CA ALA A 12 5.13 19.72 -0.12
C ALA A 12 3.89 18.80 -0.07
N ASN A 13 2.96 18.96 -1.01
CA ASN A 13 1.77 18.11 -1.15
C ASN A 13 2.01 16.91 -2.08
N VAL A 14 3.23 16.75 -2.57
CA VAL A 14 3.64 15.68 -3.48
C VAL A 14 4.76 14.87 -2.85
N THR A 15 4.72 13.55 -3.05
CA THR A 15 5.74 12.63 -2.55
C THR A 15 7.09 12.82 -3.26
N GLY A 16 7.06 13.37 -4.48
CA GLY A 16 8.24 13.80 -5.18
C GLY A 16 7.91 14.47 -6.52
N VAL A 17 8.92 15.11 -7.09
CA VAL A 17 8.85 15.94 -8.30
C VAL A 17 9.87 15.43 -9.31
N ILE A 18 9.46 15.40 -10.57
CA ILE A 18 10.37 15.09 -11.68
C ILE A 18 10.58 16.36 -12.47
N LEU A 19 11.83 16.69 -12.70
CA LEU A 19 12.22 17.90 -13.39
C LEU A 19 12.57 17.55 -14.83
N ALA A 20 11.77 18.02 -15.78
CA ALA A 20 12.04 17.87 -17.21
C ALA A 20 12.59 19.18 -17.78
N THR A 21 13.72 19.13 -18.47
CA THR A 21 14.36 20.33 -19.03
C THR A 21 14.97 20.05 -20.39
N VAL A 22 15.09 21.09 -21.21
CA VAL A 22 15.88 21.02 -22.44
C VAL A 22 17.36 21.02 -22.11
N GLU A 23 18.17 20.32 -22.92
CA GLU A 23 19.60 20.09 -22.66
C GLU A 23 20.40 21.37 -22.41
N SER A 24 20.02 22.48 -23.05
CA SER A 24 20.68 23.78 -22.91
C SER A 24 20.48 24.44 -21.53
N PHE A 25 19.55 23.97 -20.71
CA PHE A 25 19.16 24.61 -19.43
C PHE A 25 19.62 23.86 -18.18
N ILE A 26 20.25 22.69 -18.31
CA ILE A 26 20.66 21.82 -17.18
C ILE A 26 21.55 22.58 -16.19
N ASN A 27 22.57 23.28 -16.70
CA ASN A 27 23.55 24.00 -15.89
C ASN A 27 22.97 25.24 -15.20
N GLY A 28 21.95 25.86 -15.81
CA GLY A 28 21.31 27.06 -15.27
C GLY A 28 20.43 26.75 -14.05
N ILE A 29 19.80 25.58 -14.03
CA ILE A 29 18.83 25.23 -12.97
C ILE A 29 19.52 24.87 -11.66
N GLN A 30 20.71 24.27 -11.69
CA GLN A 30 21.50 24.01 -10.48
C GLN A 30 21.94 25.31 -9.78
N GLN A 31 22.04 26.42 -10.52
CA GLN A 31 22.46 27.72 -10.00
C GLN A 31 21.28 28.61 -9.56
N LEU A 32 20.09 28.35 -10.07
CA LEU A 32 18.91 29.14 -9.76
C LEU A 32 18.23 28.61 -8.48
N ASP A 33 18.11 29.47 -7.45
CA ASP A 33 17.28 29.22 -6.25
C ASP A 33 15.77 29.38 -6.55
N ILE A 34 15.33 28.81 -7.68
CA ILE A 34 13.93 28.86 -8.15
C ILE A 34 13.03 27.94 -7.33
N PHE A 35 13.61 26.95 -6.65
CA PHE A 35 12.86 25.92 -5.92
C PHE A 35 12.64 26.29 -4.44
N GLY A 36 13.42 27.20 -3.85
CA GLY A 36 13.36 27.50 -2.41
C GLY A 36 13.75 26.29 -1.55
N SER A 37 14.00 26.49 -0.25
CA SER A 37 14.65 25.48 0.60
C SER A 37 13.90 24.14 0.77
N CYS A 38 12.61 24.05 0.43
CA CYS A 38 11.78 22.87 0.71
C CYS A 38 11.57 21.93 -0.48
N VAL A 39 11.89 22.37 -1.71
CA VAL A 39 11.60 21.62 -2.94
C VAL A 39 12.79 20.78 -3.47
N PRO A 40 14.07 21.15 -3.29
CA PRO A 40 15.21 20.37 -3.78
C PRO A 40 15.24 18.93 -3.26
N GLU A 41 14.85 18.70 -2.01
CA GLU A 41 14.80 17.36 -1.41
C GLU A 41 13.68 16.47 -1.98
N THR A 42 12.69 17.07 -2.65
CA THR A 42 11.58 16.33 -3.28
C THR A 42 11.85 15.96 -4.73
N ILE A 43 12.96 16.42 -5.33
CA ILE A 43 13.27 16.10 -6.73
C ILE A 43 13.78 14.65 -6.81
N LEU A 44 13.01 13.79 -7.47
CA LEU A 44 13.31 12.36 -7.60
C LEU A 44 14.27 12.06 -8.75
N ARG A 45 14.09 12.75 -9.89
CA ARG A 45 14.92 12.58 -11.09
C ARG A 45 14.85 13.82 -11.97
N HIS A 46 15.95 14.06 -12.67
CA HIS A 46 16.02 15.04 -13.76
C HIS A 46 15.99 14.31 -15.10
N VAL A 47 15.10 14.73 -16.00
CA VAL A 47 14.93 14.17 -17.35
C VAL A 47 15.25 15.26 -18.37
N VAL A 48 16.04 14.91 -19.38
CA VAL A 48 16.33 15.81 -20.50
C VAL A 48 15.35 15.51 -21.62
N ILE A 49 14.65 16.53 -22.10
CA ILE A 49 13.69 16.43 -23.22
C ILE A 49 14.22 17.13 -24.46
N SER A 50 13.87 16.61 -25.63
CA SER A 50 14.35 17.09 -26.92
C SER A 50 13.49 18.21 -27.50
N TYR A 51 12.21 18.24 -27.11
CA TYR A 51 11.22 19.19 -27.60
C TYR A 51 10.57 19.93 -26.43
N ASP A 52 10.07 21.13 -26.68
CA ASP A 52 9.29 21.90 -25.70
C ASP A 52 7.78 21.72 -25.95
N GLY A 53 6.96 22.08 -24.97
CA GLY A 53 5.50 21.92 -25.06
C GLY A 53 5.00 20.49 -24.83
N GLU A 54 3.85 20.15 -25.43
CA GLU A 54 3.15 18.87 -25.18
C GLU A 54 3.96 17.64 -25.62
N ASP A 55 4.68 17.74 -26.73
CA ASP A 55 5.51 16.64 -27.23
C ASP A 55 6.67 16.33 -26.28
N GLY A 56 7.31 17.37 -25.74
CA GLY A 56 8.32 17.23 -24.69
C GLY A 56 7.76 16.68 -23.39
N PHE A 57 6.55 17.10 -23.02
CA PHE A 57 5.86 16.59 -21.84
C PHE A 57 5.55 15.10 -21.95
N ASN A 58 5.07 14.64 -23.11
CA ASN A 58 4.83 13.22 -23.36
C ASN A 58 6.14 12.40 -23.31
N GLN A 59 7.22 12.93 -23.90
CA GLN A 59 8.55 12.30 -23.82
C GLN A 59 9.06 12.18 -22.37
N ALA A 60 8.83 13.21 -21.54
CA ALA A 60 9.18 13.17 -20.12
C ALA A 60 8.38 12.11 -19.36
N ILE A 61 7.08 11.95 -19.68
CA ILE A 61 6.24 10.91 -19.09
C ILE A 61 6.79 9.54 -19.44
N ASP A 62 7.04 9.26 -20.73
CA ASP A 62 7.52 7.96 -21.18
C ASP A 62 8.85 7.58 -20.52
N SER A 63 9.77 8.55 -20.43
CA SER A 63 11.07 8.38 -19.78
C SER A 63 10.98 8.19 -18.26
N THR A 64 9.84 8.52 -17.66
CA THR A 64 9.57 8.44 -16.23
C THR A 64 8.87 7.15 -15.82
N ILE A 65 8.26 6.43 -16.76
CA ILE A 65 7.49 5.20 -16.46
C ILE A 65 8.37 4.21 -15.69
N GLU A 66 9.63 4.04 -16.08
CA GLU A 66 10.58 3.13 -15.39
C GLU A 66 10.85 3.54 -13.94
N LEU A 67 10.96 4.85 -13.66
CA LEU A 67 11.18 5.36 -12.30
C LEU A 67 9.98 5.05 -11.39
N ARG A 68 8.76 5.01 -11.93
CA ARG A 68 7.55 4.75 -11.14
C ARG A 68 7.62 3.38 -10.46
N ASP A 69 8.11 2.38 -11.16
CA ASP A 69 8.21 1.02 -10.65
C ASP A 69 9.33 0.92 -9.60
N ASP A 70 10.46 1.61 -9.80
CA ASP A 70 11.52 1.74 -8.80
C ASP A 70 10.99 2.36 -7.48
N ILE A 71 10.17 3.41 -7.56
CA ILE A 71 9.62 4.09 -6.37
C ILE A 71 8.67 3.17 -5.60
N LYS A 72 7.80 2.45 -6.31
CA LYS A 72 6.92 1.46 -5.68
C LYS A 72 7.74 0.38 -4.96
N PHE A 73 8.76 -0.14 -5.64
CA PHE A 73 9.64 -1.16 -5.08
C PHE A 73 10.39 -0.66 -3.84
N ILE A 74 10.91 0.56 -3.85
CA ILE A 74 11.57 1.19 -2.69
C ILE A 74 10.58 1.32 -1.53
N HIS A 75 9.35 1.74 -1.81
CA HIS A 75 8.31 1.87 -0.79
C HIS A 75 7.96 0.51 -0.17
N GLU A 76 7.71 -0.51 -0.99
CA GLU A 76 7.42 -1.88 -0.55
C GLU A 76 8.57 -2.43 0.31
N LYS A 77 9.82 -2.27 -0.15
CA LYS A 77 11.01 -2.68 0.59
C LYS A 77 11.09 -1.97 1.95
N LYS A 78 10.72 -0.69 2.03
CA LYS A 78 10.72 0.07 3.28
C LYS A 78 9.66 -0.42 4.26
N VAL A 79 8.45 -0.73 3.77
CA VAL A 79 7.37 -1.30 4.59
C VAL A 79 7.77 -2.68 5.13
N LEU A 80 8.29 -3.55 4.26
CA LEU A 80 8.79 -4.87 4.65
C LEU A 80 9.96 -4.76 5.64
N ALA A 81 10.91 -3.86 5.40
CA ALA A 81 12.02 -3.64 6.32
C ALA A 81 11.55 -3.18 7.71
N ARG A 82 10.51 -2.33 7.80
CA ARG A 82 9.90 -1.96 9.09
C ARG A 82 9.33 -3.19 9.80
N TYR A 83 8.56 -4.03 9.09
CA TYR A 83 8.02 -5.27 9.66
C TYR A 83 9.12 -6.22 10.15
N PHE A 84 10.12 -6.51 9.32
CA PHE A 84 11.22 -7.40 9.71
C PHE A 84 12.04 -6.85 10.88
N ASN A 85 12.22 -5.53 10.97
CA ASN A 85 12.87 -4.92 12.13
C ASN A 85 12.11 -5.19 13.44
N GLU A 86 10.77 -5.21 13.43
CA GLU A 86 9.98 -5.57 14.61
C GLU A 86 10.15 -7.05 14.98
N VAL A 87 10.18 -7.93 13.97
CA VAL A 87 10.42 -9.37 14.17
C VAL A 87 11.81 -9.65 14.74
N PHE A 88 12.87 -9.01 14.21
CA PHE A 88 14.24 -9.26 14.63
C PHE A 88 14.63 -8.64 15.97
N LYS A 89 13.92 -7.60 16.43
CA LYS A 89 14.17 -6.96 17.72
C LYS A 89 13.49 -7.67 18.90
N ASP A 90 12.94 -8.87 18.68
CA ASP A 90 12.06 -9.57 19.63
C ASP A 90 10.89 -8.66 20.10
N GLY A 91 10.41 -7.78 19.23
CA GLY A 91 9.30 -6.90 19.54
C GLY A 91 8.01 -7.70 19.72
N SER A 92 7.17 -7.34 20.69
CA SER A 92 5.85 -7.96 20.87
C SER A 92 4.78 -7.47 19.88
N HIS A 93 5.18 -6.66 18.90
CA HIS A 93 4.28 -5.87 18.04
C HIS A 93 4.22 -6.39 16.61
N TYR A 94 4.18 -7.71 16.43
CA TYR A 94 3.92 -8.34 15.14
C TYR A 94 3.00 -9.56 15.30
N CYS A 95 2.29 -9.89 14.24
CA CYS A 95 1.49 -11.11 14.12
C CYS A 95 1.71 -11.71 12.73
N PHE A 96 1.66 -13.03 12.62
CA PHE A 96 1.79 -13.73 11.34
C PHE A 96 0.77 -14.86 11.26
N GLY A 97 0.42 -15.26 10.04
CA GLY A 97 -0.60 -16.28 9.81
C GLY A 97 -2.02 -15.74 9.95
N VAL A 98 -2.98 -16.50 9.43
CA VAL A 98 -4.36 -16.05 9.28
C VAL A 98 -5.03 -15.89 10.65
N TYR A 99 -4.93 -16.89 11.52
CA TYR A 99 -5.59 -16.90 12.82
C TYR A 99 -5.20 -15.71 13.73
N ASP A 100 -3.90 -15.50 13.93
CA ASP A 100 -3.42 -14.42 14.80
C ASP A 100 -3.70 -13.03 14.21
N THR A 101 -3.64 -12.91 12.88
CA THR A 101 -3.99 -11.66 12.19
C THR A 101 -5.46 -11.32 12.37
N PHE A 102 -6.37 -12.29 12.21
CA PHE A 102 -7.80 -12.07 12.44
C PHE A 102 -8.11 -11.71 13.90
N LYS A 103 -7.46 -12.36 14.86
CA LYS A 103 -7.59 -12.01 16.27
C LYS A 103 -7.11 -10.57 16.56
N ALA A 104 -5.98 -10.16 16.00
CA ALA A 104 -5.46 -8.81 16.14
C ALA A 104 -6.36 -7.77 15.45
N LEU A 105 -6.97 -8.15 14.33
CA LEU A 105 -7.91 -7.35 13.54
C LEU A 105 -9.22 -7.12 14.30
N ASP A 106 -9.77 -8.15 14.94
CA ASP A 106 -10.97 -8.06 15.81
C ASP A 106 -10.71 -7.20 17.05
N MET A 107 -9.49 -7.24 17.58
CA MET A 107 -9.06 -6.37 18.69
C MET A 107 -8.80 -4.91 18.25
N GLY A 108 -8.75 -4.63 16.95
CA GLY A 108 -8.44 -3.31 16.41
C GLY A 108 -7.00 -2.85 16.68
N SER A 109 -6.07 -3.79 16.89
CA SER A 109 -4.68 -3.51 17.29
C SER A 109 -3.70 -3.42 16.11
N ILE A 110 -4.19 -3.44 14.87
CA ILE A 110 -3.37 -3.45 13.66
C ILE A 110 -3.20 -2.02 13.12
N GLU A 111 -1.95 -1.55 13.03
CA GLU A 111 -1.62 -0.29 12.34
C GLU A 111 -1.40 -0.52 10.83
N THR A 112 -0.66 -1.57 10.47
CA THR A 112 -0.30 -1.87 9.08
C THR A 112 -0.49 -3.36 8.82
N LEU A 113 -1.35 -3.69 7.86
CA LEU A 113 -1.60 -5.06 7.43
C LEU A 113 -0.89 -5.31 6.09
N ILE A 114 -0.01 -6.31 6.06
CA ILE A 114 0.72 -6.72 4.84
C ILE A 114 0.12 -8.03 4.36
N ILE A 115 -0.39 -8.05 3.14
CA ILE A 115 -1.04 -9.22 2.52
C ILE A 115 -0.35 -9.47 1.19
N TRP A 116 -0.09 -10.75 0.89
CA TRP A 116 0.40 -11.12 -0.42
C TRP A 116 -0.76 -11.19 -1.42
N GLU A 117 -0.57 -10.61 -2.61
CA GLU A 117 -1.62 -10.50 -3.64
C GLU A 117 -2.15 -11.87 -4.10
N ASN A 118 -1.27 -12.88 -4.17
CA ASN A 118 -1.62 -14.23 -4.62
C ASN A 118 -1.89 -15.18 -3.45
N VAL A 119 -2.45 -14.67 -2.34
CA VAL A 119 -2.81 -15.50 -1.19
C VAL A 119 -3.98 -16.43 -1.54
N ASP A 120 -3.73 -17.74 -1.52
CA ASP A 120 -4.74 -18.77 -1.78
C ASP A 120 -5.48 -19.15 -0.48
N VAL A 121 -6.22 -18.17 0.06
CA VAL A 121 -7.04 -18.32 1.26
C VAL A 121 -8.41 -17.72 0.99
N ASN A 122 -9.45 -18.51 1.23
CA ASN A 122 -10.83 -18.08 1.13
C ASN A 122 -11.37 -17.75 2.52
N HIS A 123 -12.30 -16.80 2.55
CA HIS A 123 -13.10 -16.45 3.70
C HIS A 123 -14.49 -17.06 3.55
N TYR A 124 -14.83 -17.95 4.46
CA TYR A 124 -16.06 -18.73 4.47
C TYR A 124 -17.07 -18.15 5.44
N PHE A 125 -18.31 -18.01 5.00
CA PHE A 125 -19.47 -17.72 5.84
C PHE A 125 -20.24 -19.01 6.10
N LEU A 126 -20.15 -19.50 7.33
CA LEU A 126 -20.80 -20.73 7.78
C LEU A 126 -21.99 -20.39 8.66
N ARG A 127 -23.15 -21.01 8.39
CA ARG A 127 -24.36 -20.89 9.22
C ARG A 127 -24.62 -22.18 9.97
N GLN A 128 -24.93 -22.06 11.27
CA GLN A 128 -25.46 -23.18 12.03
C GLN A 128 -26.98 -23.28 11.85
N ARG A 129 -27.49 -24.46 11.48
CA ARG A 129 -28.93 -24.71 11.29
C ARG A 129 -29.79 -24.39 12.52
N GLN A 130 -29.24 -24.58 13.72
CA GLN A 130 -30.01 -24.52 14.97
C GLN A 130 -30.06 -23.14 15.62
N VAL A 131 -29.01 -22.32 15.48
CA VAL A 131 -28.84 -21.09 16.27
C VAL A 131 -28.91 -19.81 15.41
N GLN A 132 -28.92 -19.93 14.08
CA GLN A 132 -28.73 -18.80 13.14
C GLN A 132 -27.44 -17.99 13.42
N GLU A 133 -26.46 -18.60 14.07
CA GLU A 133 -25.16 -17.98 14.29
C GLU A 133 -24.30 -18.12 13.02
N ILE A 134 -23.65 -17.02 12.64
CA ILE A 134 -22.76 -16.97 11.48
C ILE A 134 -21.33 -16.99 12.00
N LYS A 135 -20.60 -18.06 11.70
CA LYS A 135 -19.17 -18.17 11.97
C LYS A 135 -18.42 -17.86 10.69
N THR A 136 -17.43 -16.97 10.79
CA THR A 136 -16.52 -16.66 9.70
C THR A 136 -15.20 -17.38 9.92
N GLU A 137 -14.75 -18.13 8.92
CA GLU A 137 -13.47 -18.84 8.97
C GLU A 137 -12.64 -18.50 7.73
N SER A 138 -11.36 -18.25 7.92
CA SER A 138 -10.42 -17.97 6.83
C SER A 138 -9.43 -19.11 6.74
N SER A 139 -9.50 -19.90 5.67
CA SER A 139 -8.64 -21.07 5.49
C SER A 139 -8.46 -21.40 4.01
N CYS A 140 -7.43 -22.19 3.69
CA CYS A 140 -7.27 -22.81 2.37
C CYS A 140 -8.12 -24.08 2.19
N VAL A 141 -8.73 -24.58 3.27
CA VAL A 141 -9.56 -25.78 3.29
C VAL A 141 -10.74 -25.54 4.22
N VAL A 142 -11.96 -25.77 3.74
CA VAL A 142 -13.17 -25.78 4.58
C VAL A 142 -12.97 -26.82 5.67
N HIS A 143 -12.72 -26.40 6.91
CA HIS A 143 -12.65 -27.31 8.04
C HIS A 143 -14.09 -27.65 8.44
N GLN A 144 -14.55 -28.83 8.04
CA GLN A 144 -15.67 -29.45 8.74
C GLN A 144 -15.12 -29.89 10.11
N ASP A 145 -15.46 -29.13 11.15
CA ASP A 145 -15.10 -29.44 12.54
C ASP A 145 -15.56 -30.87 12.88
N LYS A 146 -14.63 -31.84 12.86
CA LYS A 146 -14.88 -33.23 13.27
C LYS A 146 -15.19 -33.37 14.77
N GLN A 147 -15.11 -32.28 15.55
CA GLN A 147 -15.31 -32.27 17.00
C GLN A 147 -16.71 -31.81 17.42
N THR A 148 -17.48 -31.20 16.54
CA THR A 148 -18.85 -30.76 16.84
C THR A 148 -19.84 -31.54 15.98
N ASP A 149 -20.83 -32.17 16.61
CA ASP A 149 -21.95 -32.89 15.98
C ASP A 149 -22.95 -31.93 15.26
N PHE A 150 -22.44 -30.75 14.85
CA PHE A 150 -23.21 -29.67 14.25
C PHE A 150 -22.89 -29.60 12.76
N GLU A 151 -23.92 -29.81 11.93
CA GLU A 151 -23.85 -29.57 10.50
C GLU A 151 -23.79 -28.06 10.24
N TRP A 152 -22.63 -27.58 9.80
CA TRP A 152 -22.45 -26.21 9.30
C TRP A 152 -22.82 -26.16 7.82
N GLU A 153 -23.75 -25.28 7.46
CA GLU A 153 -24.07 -25.00 6.07
C GLU A 153 -23.14 -23.92 5.53
N HIS A 154 -22.47 -24.23 4.42
CA HIS A 154 -21.74 -23.24 3.64
C HIS A 154 -22.73 -22.28 2.98
N ILE A 155 -22.67 -21.00 3.34
CA ILE A 155 -23.53 -19.97 2.73
C ILE A 155 -22.83 -19.38 1.51
N GLU A 156 -21.63 -18.86 1.73
CA GLU A 156 -20.89 -18.03 0.78
C GLU A 156 -19.39 -18.18 1.08
N GLU A 157 -18.59 -18.22 0.02
CA GLU A 157 -17.13 -18.10 0.10
C GLU A 157 -16.70 -16.89 -0.73
N MET A 158 -15.64 -16.23 -0.30
CA MET A 158 -15.00 -15.20 -1.09
C MET A 158 -13.50 -15.13 -0.83
N PRO A 159 -12.69 -14.64 -1.79
CA PRO A 159 -11.26 -14.47 -1.55
C PRO A 159 -10.99 -13.57 -0.35
N LEU A 160 -10.04 -13.96 0.50
CA LEU A 160 -9.69 -13.22 1.72
C LEU A 160 -9.30 -11.76 1.40
N LEU A 161 -8.57 -11.55 0.31
CA LEU A 161 -8.16 -10.22 -0.14
C LEU A 161 -9.35 -9.31 -0.41
N GLU A 162 -10.37 -9.81 -1.12
CA GLU A 162 -11.58 -9.06 -1.42
C GLU A 162 -12.38 -8.74 -0.15
N TRP A 163 -12.49 -9.71 0.77
CA TRP A 163 -13.16 -9.50 2.04
C TRP A 163 -12.48 -8.40 2.87
N LEU A 164 -11.15 -8.42 2.95
CA LEU A 164 -10.38 -7.39 3.68
C LEU A 164 -10.55 -6.02 3.05
N VAL A 165 -10.51 -5.91 1.72
CA VAL A 165 -10.75 -4.64 1.01
C VAL A 165 -12.16 -4.11 1.26
N LYS A 166 -13.19 -4.96 1.32
CA LYS A 166 -14.56 -4.52 1.65
C LYS A 166 -14.70 -4.08 3.10
N ASN A 167 -13.98 -4.73 4.03
CA ASN A 167 -14.15 -4.52 5.47
C ASN A 167 -13.08 -3.64 6.14
N HIS A 168 -12.05 -3.16 5.43
CA HIS A 168 -10.93 -2.39 6.02
C HIS A 168 -11.38 -1.18 6.88
N LYS A 169 -12.48 -0.51 6.52
CA LYS A 169 -13.03 0.63 7.27
C LYS A 169 -13.58 0.25 8.65
N LYS A 170 -13.94 -1.01 8.87
CA LYS A 170 -14.49 -1.49 10.15
C LYS A 170 -13.40 -1.63 11.21
N PHE A 171 -12.17 -1.96 10.79
CA PHE A 171 -11.08 -2.38 11.68
C PHE A 171 -10.01 -1.30 11.92
N GLY A 172 -10.19 -0.10 11.37
CA GLY A 172 -9.24 1.02 11.47
C GLY A 172 -9.76 2.27 12.18
N LYS A 173 -10.81 2.16 13.01
CA LYS A 173 -11.33 3.30 13.78
C LYS A 173 -10.38 3.62 14.95
N ARG A 174 -9.46 4.55 14.71
CA ARG A 174 -8.85 5.39 15.73
C ARG A 174 -9.21 6.84 15.47
#